data_AF-A0A1G3HHA8-F1
#
_entry.id   AF-A0A1G3HHA8-F1
#
_cell.length_a   1.000
_cell.length_b   1.000
_cell.length_c   1.000
_cell.angle_alpha   90.00
_cell.angle_beta   90.00
_cell.angle_gamma   90.00
#
_symmetry.space_group_name_H-M   'P 1'
#
loop_
_entity.id
_entity.type
_entity.pdbx_description
1 polymer ?
#
loop_
_entity_poly.entity_id
_entity_poly.type
_entity_poly.pdbx_seq_one_letter_code
_entity_poly.pdbx_strand_id
1 'polypeptide(L)'
;MRYASNTNEQITLVLNSDWNPISQLGQTGASDIKFVPFALHYQFPLAPGKKWWGTFKGECGALCSFEVDSESEVRGWERITVPAGSFDALRIDSRETFRYLFGVTAQASGSVWLVPELKRPVKFAYTFSGKKIQDYELEAYQIAR
;
A
#
# COMPACT_ATOMS: atom_id res chain seq x y z
N MET A 1 -1.96 6.35 14.87
CA MET A 1 -0.59 6.43 14.35
C MET A 1 -0.51 7.67 13.48
N ARG A 2 0.61 8.40 13.51
CA ARG A 2 0.90 9.51 12.60
C ARG A 2 2.04 9.10 11.70
N TYR A 3 1.91 9.38 10.40
CA TYR A 3 2.93 9.11 9.40
C TYR A 3 3.44 10.46 8.89
N ALA A 4 4.75 10.61 8.82
CA ALA A 4 5.36 11.70 8.08
C ALA A 4 5.09 11.46 6.59
N SER A 5 4.61 12.47 5.88
CA SER A 5 4.33 12.41 4.45
C SER A 5 4.94 13.60 3.73
N ASN A 6 5.37 13.37 2.49
CA ASN A 6 5.75 14.41 1.54
C ASN A 6 4.56 15.04 0.80
N THR A 7 3.31 14.63 1.06
CA THR A 7 2.10 15.15 0.40
C THR A 7 1.15 15.81 1.40
N ASN A 8 0.58 16.97 1.04
CA ASN A 8 -0.45 17.65 1.84
C ASN A 8 -1.85 17.03 1.71
N GLU A 9 -2.06 16.14 0.73
CA GLU A 9 -3.31 15.42 0.57
C GLU A 9 -3.36 14.25 1.57
N GLN A 10 -4.39 14.22 2.41
CA GLN A 10 -4.67 13.08 3.27
C GLN A 10 -5.65 12.16 2.57
N ILE A 11 -5.23 10.91 2.39
CA ILE A 11 -6.10 9.83 1.93
C ILE A 11 -6.40 8.88 3.10
N THR A 12 -7.61 8.33 3.12
CA THR A 12 -8.00 7.28 4.06
C THR A 12 -8.14 5.97 3.32
N LEU A 13 -7.39 4.95 3.73
CA LEU A 13 -7.59 3.58 3.23
C LEU A 13 -8.61 2.87 4.12
N VAL A 14 -9.66 2.34 3.49
CA VAL A 14 -10.62 1.42 4.11
C VAL A 14 -10.16 0.01 3.82
N LEU A 15 -9.97 -0.80 4.86
CA LEU A 15 -9.36 -2.12 4.75
C LEU A 15 -10.37 -3.23 5.07
N ASN A 16 -10.20 -4.41 4.46
CA ASN A 16 -10.88 -5.62 4.89
C ASN A 16 -10.20 -6.26 6.13
N SER A 17 -10.70 -7.41 6.58
CA SER A 17 -10.16 -8.14 7.74
C SER A 17 -8.71 -8.58 7.58
N ASP A 18 -8.26 -8.77 6.34
CA ASP A 18 -6.89 -9.16 5.98
C ASP A 18 -5.99 -7.94 5.69
N TRP A 19 -6.45 -6.75 6.05
CA TRP A 19 -5.77 -5.46 5.91
C TRP A 19 -5.52 -5.04 4.46
N ASN A 20 -6.21 -5.67 3.51
CA ASN A 20 -6.18 -5.30 2.12
C ASN A 20 -7.15 -4.13 1.87
N PRO A 21 -6.73 -3.08 1.12
CA PRO A 21 -7.62 -1.97 0.81
C PRO A 21 -8.82 -2.41 -0.02
N ILE A 22 -10.01 -2.07 0.45
CA ILE A 22 -11.27 -2.16 -0.30
C ILE A 22 -11.68 -0.81 -0.86
N SER A 23 -11.20 0.29 -0.27
CA SER A 23 -11.38 1.64 -0.82
C SER A 23 -10.28 2.60 -0.40
N GLN A 24 -10.07 3.63 -1.20
CA GLN A 24 -9.34 4.85 -0.86
C GLN A 24 -10.35 6.00 -0.86
N LEU A 25 -10.31 6.84 0.16
CA LEU A 25 -11.15 8.02 0.28
C LEU A 25 -10.27 9.28 0.28
N GLY A 26 -10.51 10.18 -0.66
CA GLY A 26 -9.91 11.52 -0.68
C GLY A 26 -10.65 12.47 0.26
N GLN A 27 -10.05 13.63 0.57
CA GLN A 27 -10.67 14.61 1.47
C GLN A 27 -12.02 15.15 0.97
N THR A 28 -12.18 15.27 -0.35
CA THR A 28 -13.35 15.88 -1.01
C THR A 28 -14.22 14.86 -1.75
N GLY A 29 -13.88 13.58 -1.71
CA GLY A 29 -14.55 12.52 -2.49
C GLY A 29 -14.10 12.42 -3.95
N ALA A 30 -13.45 13.45 -4.51
CA ALA A 30 -13.02 13.45 -5.92
C ALA A 30 -11.93 12.42 -6.24
N SER A 31 -11.15 12.02 -5.23
CA SER A 31 -10.06 11.04 -5.33
C SER A 31 -10.47 9.66 -4.78
N ASP A 32 -11.78 9.41 -4.63
CA ASP A 32 -12.28 8.14 -4.09
C ASP A 32 -12.11 7.02 -5.11
N ILE A 33 -11.62 5.89 -4.62
CA ILE A 33 -11.42 4.68 -5.42
C ILE A 33 -12.01 3.50 -4.66
N LYS A 34 -12.87 2.74 -5.30
CA LYS A 34 -13.29 1.42 -4.82
C LYS A 34 -12.45 0.34 -5.49
N PHE A 35 -11.90 -0.57 -4.70
CA PHE A 35 -11.15 -1.71 -5.21
C PHE A 35 -12.03 -2.95 -5.28
N VAL A 36 -12.01 -3.64 -6.43
CA VAL A 36 -12.86 -4.81 -6.68
C VAL A 36 -11.99 -6.00 -7.14
N PRO A 37 -11.94 -7.11 -6.40
CA PRO A 37 -12.58 -7.32 -5.09
C PRO A 37 -11.92 -6.53 -3.95
N PHE A 38 -10.61 -6.31 -4.02
CA PHE A 38 -9.78 -5.49 -3.11
C PHE A 38 -8.36 -5.39 -3.71
N ALA A 39 -7.56 -4.42 -3.28
CA ALA A 39 -6.15 -4.33 -3.66
C ALA A 39 -5.33 -5.39 -2.89
N LEU A 40 -4.57 -6.23 -3.60
CA LEU A 40 -3.88 -7.41 -3.05
C LEU A 40 -2.55 -7.08 -2.34
N HIS A 41 -2.59 -6.24 -1.32
CA HIS A 41 -1.39 -5.79 -0.58
C HIS A 41 -0.77 -6.88 0.30
N TYR A 42 -1.58 -7.77 0.87
CA TYR A 42 -1.16 -8.78 1.84
C TYR A 42 -1.88 -10.10 1.62
N GLN A 43 -1.15 -11.19 1.85
CA GLN A 43 -1.72 -12.52 1.96
C GLN A 43 -1.11 -13.23 3.17
N PHE A 44 -1.85 -13.30 4.27
CA PHE A 44 -1.38 -13.99 5.49
C PHE A 44 -1.36 -15.52 5.31
N PRO A 45 -0.51 -16.24 6.06
CA PRO A 45 0.61 -15.73 6.87
C PRO A 45 1.73 -15.16 5.99
N LEU A 46 2.45 -14.14 6.47
CA LEU A 46 3.52 -13.44 5.75
C LEU A 46 4.90 -14.01 6.09
N ALA A 47 5.21 -15.20 5.57
CA ALA A 47 6.51 -15.83 5.76
C ALA A 47 7.56 -15.34 4.72
N PRO A 48 8.85 -15.22 5.07
CA PRO A 48 9.91 -14.93 4.12
C PRO A 48 9.87 -15.85 2.89
N GLY A 49 10.00 -15.27 1.69
CA GLY A 49 9.92 -15.96 0.41
C GLY A 49 8.50 -16.21 -0.11
N LYS A 50 7.45 -15.91 0.67
CA LYS A 50 6.07 -16.04 0.18
C LYS A 50 5.81 -15.05 -0.95
N LYS A 51 5.15 -15.53 -2.00
CA LYS A 51 4.71 -14.76 -3.16
C LYS A 51 3.22 -14.89 -3.37
N TRP A 52 2.60 -13.83 -3.88
CA TRP A 52 1.23 -13.86 -4.38
C TRP A 52 1.09 -12.91 -5.56
N TRP A 53 0.12 -13.20 -6.41
CA TRP A 53 -0.23 -12.35 -7.54
C TRP A 53 -1.75 -12.39 -7.74
N GLY A 54 -2.27 -11.39 -8.42
CA GLY A 54 -3.68 -11.33 -8.77
C GLY A 54 -4.03 -10.06 -9.52
N THR A 55 -5.28 -9.99 -9.94
CA THR A 55 -5.82 -8.84 -10.66
C THR A 55 -6.95 -8.23 -9.86
N PHE A 56 -7.01 -6.90 -9.81
CA PHE A 56 -8.13 -6.16 -9.24
C PHE A 56 -8.47 -4.94 -10.09
N LYS A 57 -9.65 -4.37 -9.87
CA LYS A 57 -10.09 -3.13 -10.53
C LYS A 57 -10.17 -1.99 -9.54
N GLY A 58 -9.82 -0.79 -9.98
CA GLY A 58 -10.14 0.46 -9.31
C GLY A 58 -11.28 1.17 -10.03
N GLU A 59 -12.34 1.51 -9.30
CA GLU A 59 -13.49 2.28 -9.78
C GLU A 59 -13.46 3.67 -9.12
N CYS A 60 -13.30 4.74 -9.91
CA CYS A 60 -13.11 6.12 -9.44
C CYS A 60 -14.19 7.08 -9.99
N GLY A 61 -15.43 6.58 -10.12
CA GLY A 61 -16.57 7.30 -10.70
C GLY A 61 -16.95 6.81 -12.10
N ALA A 62 -18.00 7.39 -12.69
CA ALA A 62 -18.65 6.87 -13.90
C ALA A 62 -17.74 6.81 -15.16
N LEU A 63 -16.67 7.61 -15.19
CA LEU A 63 -15.77 7.73 -16.34
C LEU A 63 -14.32 7.32 -16.01
N CYS A 64 -14.09 6.78 -14.82
CA CYS A 64 -12.75 6.47 -14.33
C CYS A 64 -12.72 5.03 -13.81
N SER A 65 -11.99 4.18 -14.52
CA SER A 65 -11.69 2.82 -14.09
C SER A 65 -10.33 2.38 -14.58
N PHE A 66 -9.68 1.52 -13.81
CA PHE A 66 -8.45 0.86 -14.20
C PHE A 66 -8.42 -0.58 -13.70
N GLU A 67 -7.66 -1.42 -14.38
CA GLU A 67 -7.33 -2.77 -13.94
C GLU A 67 -5.87 -2.81 -13.52
N VAL A 68 -5.56 -3.59 -12.49
CA VAL A 68 -4.21 -3.72 -11.95
C VAL A 68 -3.86 -5.19 -11.87
N ASP A 69 -2.79 -5.59 -12.54
CA ASP A 69 -2.09 -6.82 -12.20
C ASP A 69 -1.06 -6.52 -11.13
N SER A 70 -1.14 -7.21 -10.00
CA SER A 70 -0.25 -7.03 -8.86
C SER A 70 0.49 -8.33 -8.57
N GLU A 71 1.79 -8.21 -8.34
CA GLU A 71 2.67 -9.27 -7.84
C GLU A 71 3.35 -8.75 -6.58
N SER A 72 3.46 -9.60 -5.56
CA SER A 72 4.10 -9.24 -4.29
C SER A 72 4.91 -10.40 -3.72
N GLU A 73 5.98 -10.06 -2.99
CA GLU A 73 6.88 -11.00 -2.35
C GLU A 73 7.32 -10.50 -0.97
N VAL A 74 7.26 -11.37 0.03
CA VAL A 74 7.89 -11.12 1.34
C VAL A 74 9.39 -11.37 1.19
N ARG A 75 10.18 -10.30 1.21
CA ARG A 75 11.64 -10.36 1.05
C ARG A 75 12.33 -10.91 2.30
N GLY A 76 11.75 -10.69 3.47
CA GLY A 76 12.26 -11.18 4.75
C GLY A 76 12.28 -10.10 5.82
N TRP A 77 12.97 -10.38 6.93
CA TRP A 77 13.11 -9.46 8.05
C TRP A 77 14.23 -8.45 7.78
N GLU A 78 13.93 -7.18 8.04
CA GLU A 78 14.88 -6.08 7.99
C GLU A 78 14.76 -5.24 9.26
N ARG A 79 15.90 -4.89 9.87
CA ARG A 79 15.91 -3.92 10.96
C ARG A 79 15.92 -2.52 10.38
N ILE A 80 14.89 -1.73 10.68
CA ILE A 80 14.71 -0.37 10.16
C ILE A 80 14.57 0.65 11.28
N THR A 81 15.07 1.86 11.02
CA THR A 81 14.92 3.01 11.91
C THR A 81 14.07 4.05 11.22
N VAL A 82 13.02 4.50 11.91
CA VAL A 82 12.10 5.57 11.54
C VAL A 82 12.03 6.58 12.70
N PRO A 83 11.41 7.77 12.55
CA PRO A 83 11.35 8.73 13.64
C PRO A 83 10.74 8.18 14.94
N ALA A 84 9.79 7.25 14.84
CA ALA A 84 9.19 6.57 15.98
C ALA A 84 10.09 5.52 16.69
N GLY A 85 11.28 5.23 16.17
CA GLY A 85 12.24 4.27 16.74
C GLY A 85 12.73 3.21 15.76
N SER A 86 13.32 2.14 16.28
CA SER A 86 13.87 1.03 15.49
C SER A 86 13.08 -0.26 15.68
N PHE A 87 12.73 -0.91 14.56
CA PHE A 87 11.87 -2.09 14.54
C PHE A 87 12.45 -3.18 13.64
N ASP A 88 12.15 -4.43 13.97
CA ASP A 88 12.34 -5.55 13.07
C ASP A 88 11.05 -5.73 12.26
N ALA A 89 11.13 -5.44 10.96
CA ALA A 89 9.98 -5.39 10.07
C ALA A 89 10.13 -6.42 8.95
N LEU A 90 9.01 -7.03 8.55
CA LEU A 90 8.95 -7.81 7.33
C LEU A 90 8.83 -6.85 6.14
N ARG A 91 9.83 -6.89 5.26
CA ARG A 91 9.78 -6.17 4.00
C ARG A 91 8.98 -6.97 2.96
N ILE A 92 8.03 -6.30 2.34
CA ILE A 92 7.22 -6.80 1.24
C ILE A 92 7.44 -5.88 0.06
N ASP A 93 7.87 -6.44 -1.07
CA ASP A 93 8.01 -5.70 -2.32
C ASP A 93 6.85 -6.08 -3.24
N SER A 94 6.27 -5.08 -3.92
CA SER A 94 5.20 -5.25 -4.89
C SER A 94 5.54 -4.62 -6.23
N ARG A 95 4.97 -5.17 -7.29
CA ARG A 95 4.99 -4.61 -8.65
C ARG A 95 3.58 -4.63 -9.19
N GLU A 96 3.20 -3.52 -9.81
CA GLU A 96 1.85 -3.33 -10.31
C GLU A 96 1.88 -2.82 -11.74
N THR A 97 1.01 -3.37 -12.58
CA THR A 97 0.77 -2.90 -13.94
C THR A 97 -0.66 -2.43 -14.05
N PHE A 98 -0.83 -1.12 -14.20
CA PHE A 98 -2.11 -0.46 -14.37
C PHE A 98 -2.48 -0.45 -15.85
N ARG A 99 -3.72 -0.81 -16.16
CA ARG A 99 -4.36 -0.69 -17.46
C ARG A 99 -5.54 0.26 -17.33
N TYR A 100 -5.43 1.42 -17.97
CA TYR A 100 -6.48 2.41 -18.02
C TYR A 100 -7.30 2.27 -19.32
N LEU A 101 -8.39 3.04 -19.40
CA LEU A 101 -9.15 3.18 -20.63
C LEU A 101 -8.26 3.67 -21.79
N PHE A 102 -8.66 3.34 -23.02
CA PHE A 102 -7.93 3.68 -24.25
C PHE A 102 -6.52 3.09 -24.37
N GLY A 103 -6.23 2.01 -23.63
CA GLY A 103 -4.99 1.24 -23.77
C GLY A 103 -3.77 1.87 -23.11
N VAL A 104 -3.95 2.93 -22.32
CA VAL A 104 -2.86 3.54 -21.54
C VAL A 104 -2.44 2.59 -20.42
N THR A 105 -1.14 2.34 -20.31
CA THR A 105 -0.56 1.52 -19.24
C THR A 105 0.41 2.32 -18.38
N ALA A 106 0.49 1.96 -17.10
CA ALA A 106 1.47 2.50 -16.17
C ALA A 106 2.02 1.39 -15.28
N GLN A 107 3.23 1.58 -14.77
CA GLN A 107 3.87 0.64 -13.87
C GLN A 107 4.08 1.29 -12.51
N ALA A 108 3.93 0.51 -11.46
CA ALA A 108 4.31 0.92 -10.13
C ALA A 108 5.11 -0.17 -9.40
N SER A 109 5.88 0.28 -8.42
CA SER A 109 6.55 -0.59 -7.48
C SER A 109 6.39 -0.05 -6.07
N GLY A 110 6.10 -0.95 -5.13
CA GLY A 110 5.95 -0.64 -3.72
C GLY A 110 6.94 -1.43 -2.87
N SER A 111 7.36 -0.84 -1.76
CA SER A 111 7.99 -1.54 -0.65
C SER A 111 7.27 -1.16 0.64
N VAL A 112 6.89 -2.17 1.42
CA VAL A 112 6.22 -2.02 2.71
C VAL A 112 7.06 -2.69 3.78
N TRP A 113 7.27 -2.01 4.90
CA TRP A 113 7.90 -2.61 6.08
C TRP A 113 6.86 -2.79 7.18
N LEU A 114 6.33 -4.00 7.28
CA LEU A 114 5.29 -4.39 8.22
C LEU A 114 5.90 -4.85 9.54
N VAL A 115 5.46 -4.28 10.66
CA VAL A 115 5.81 -4.77 12.00
C VAL A 115 4.61 -5.55 12.56
N PRO A 116 4.67 -6.89 12.64
CA PRO A 116 3.52 -7.70 13.06
C PRO A 116 3.01 -7.36 14.46
N GLU A 117 3.90 -7.02 15.40
CA GLU A 117 3.55 -6.60 16.76
C GLU A 117 2.67 -5.34 16.79
N LEU A 118 2.91 -4.41 15.87
CA LEU A 118 2.12 -3.20 15.71
C LEU A 118 0.91 -3.40 14.80
N LYS A 119 0.80 -4.56 14.13
CA LYS A 119 -0.22 -4.88 13.13
C LYS A 119 -0.34 -3.83 12.03
N ARG A 120 0.76 -3.12 11.75
CA ARG A 120 0.80 -1.94 10.88
C ARG A 120 2.17 -1.79 10.22
N PRO A 121 2.22 -1.20 9.02
CA PRO A 121 3.47 -0.81 8.41
C PRO A 121 4.05 0.40 9.14
N VAL A 122 5.37 0.40 9.32
CA VAL A 122 6.10 1.53 9.89
C VAL A 122 6.85 2.33 8.82
N LYS A 123 6.99 1.77 7.61
CA LYS A 123 7.51 2.46 6.45
C LYS A 123 6.82 1.98 5.18
N PHE A 124 6.63 2.89 4.23
CA PHE A 124 6.09 2.61 2.91
C PHE A 124 6.81 3.47 1.88
N ALA A 125 7.24 2.87 0.77
CA ALA A 125 7.80 3.58 -0.37
C ALA A 125 7.08 3.13 -1.64
N TYR A 126 6.66 4.07 -2.48
CA TYR A 126 5.96 3.76 -3.72
C TYR A 126 6.40 4.65 -4.87
N THR A 127 6.71 3.99 -5.97
CA THR A 127 7.14 4.60 -7.22
C THR A 127 6.09 4.32 -8.28
N PHE A 128 5.60 5.36 -8.94
CA PHE A 128 4.66 5.24 -10.05
C PHE A 128 5.28 5.86 -11.30
N SER A 129 5.34 5.09 -12.38
CA SER A 129 5.97 5.49 -13.66
C SER A 129 7.37 6.10 -13.48
N GLY A 130 8.19 5.46 -12.63
CA GLY A 130 9.57 5.87 -12.34
C GLY A 130 9.71 7.08 -11.40
N LYS A 131 8.60 7.67 -10.94
CA LYS A 131 8.61 8.79 -9.98
C LYS A 131 8.23 8.28 -8.59
N LYS A 132 9.05 8.60 -7.58
CA LYS A 132 8.71 8.33 -6.18
C LYS A 132 7.54 9.24 -5.79
N ILE A 133 6.36 8.65 -5.55
CA ILE A 133 5.15 9.40 -5.23
C ILE A 133 4.94 9.44 -3.71
N GLN A 134 5.26 8.35 -3.02
CA GLN A 134 5.05 8.23 -1.59
C GLN A 134 6.30 7.71 -0.89
N ASP A 135 6.65 8.37 0.20
CA ASP A 135 7.61 7.93 1.20
C ASP A 135 7.02 8.27 2.56
N TYR A 136 6.47 7.25 3.23
CA TYR A 136 5.90 7.42 4.55
C TYR A 136 6.76 6.69 5.58
N GLU A 137 7.03 7.37 6.69
CA GLU A 137 7.65 6.78 7.86
C GLU A 137 6.78 7.04 9.08
N LEU A 138 6.69 6.05 9.97
CA LEU A 138 5.96 6.18 11.22
C LEU A 138 6.64 7.26 12.06
N GLU A 139 5.90 8.35 12.26
CA GLU A 139 6.36 9.51 13.02
C GLU A 139 6.11 9.30 14.51
N ALA A 140 4.90 8.84 14.86
CA ALA A 140 4.53 8.57 16.23
C ALA A 140 3.40 7.53 16.33
N TYR A 141 3.41 6.75 17.41
CA TYR A 141 2.33 5.83 17.77
C TYR A 141 2.06 5.86 19.28
N GLN A 142 0.82 5.56 19.65
CA GLN A 142 0.41 5.27 21.03
C GLN A 142 -0.26 3.91 21.00
N ILE A 143 0.19 3.00 21.87
CA ILE A 143 -0.50 1.73 22.11
C ILE A 143 -1.44 2.01 23.28
N ALA A 144 -2.75 1.89 23.04
CA ALA A 144 -3.72 1.89 24.14
C ALA A 144 -3.44 0.64 25.00
N ARG A 145 -3.21 0.86 26.30
CA ARG A 145 -3.10 -0.24 27.29
C ARG A 145 -4.46 -0.87 27.52
#